data_AF-A0A238LED9-F1
#
_entry.id   AF-A0A238LED9-F1
#
_cell.length_a   1.000
_cell.length_b   1.000
_cell.length_c   1.000
_cell.angle_alpha   90.00
_cell.angle_beta   90.00
_cell.angle_gamma   90.00
#
_symmetry.space_group_name_H-M   'P 1'
#
loop_
_entity.id
_entity.type
_entity.pdbx_description
1 polymer ?
#
loop_
_entity_poly.entity_id
_entity_poly.type
_entity_poly.pdbx_seq_one_letter_code
_entity_poly.pdbx_strand_id
1 'polypeptide(L)'
;MKRFFALLAAVSAAGAVQAQDRPNRVIMADFLREAGCSTTMDGLLAFDRIAPSDVQAALNEMLSLGFVELTADGGFALSPALCGIPNAPGEEVLTAAIRLHGCVMTESVAEENLAVFGLNRTNTTGFVDALIARGHGALANGETFSLSSDICAGAALAPLPDAEPFDPGAVLVQVLVENGCQLTEAEAASILPGLGVSMDMAENAAEALIASGQASWAGDRLIGDPVFCATALGAPPEEIEALAQSRPASARDRFVQMMSDAGCSITEDEFEAVMARYALTENEAETVAEVLIGSGQAMMMGGVFILDRAVCDSVPASDPSPEATPLDRFVAAIRANDCAMTQEQASARMAEIGLTMQDMDDLADHLMDTGQASVVDRALVLSPELCAAAPVSPSQTAETAADAPVQAQVVAPSRVTLESFVAAVHSGGCRMTAETAASFTEETGATLLQLQEMAQTLINLGLAVGEGDDLVLSEMYCESYRP
;
A
#
# COMPACT_ATOMS: atom_id res chain seq x y z
N MET A 1 -53.62 -32.50 -6.40
CA MET A 1 -53.92 -32.82 -4.98
C MET A 1 -53.71 -34.29 -4.54
N LYS A 2 -53.16 -35.19 -5.37
CA LYS A 2 -52.78 -36.57 -4.96
C LYS A 2 -51.27 -36.89 -5.06
N ARG A 3 -50.43 -35.86 -5.29
CA ARG A 3 -48.95 -35.96 -5.28
C ARG A 3 -48.28 -35.22 -4.11
N PHE A 4 -49.07 -34.68 -3.18
CA PHE A 4 -48.57 -33.89 -2.05
C PHE A 4 -48.39 -34.73 -0.75
N PHE A 5 -48.90 -35.96 -0.71
CA PHE A 5 -48.86 -36.82 0.48
C PHE A 5 -47.82 -37.96 0.41
N ALA A 6 -47.07 -38.09 -0.68
CA ALA A 6 -46.00 -39.09 -0.80
C ALA A 6 -44.61 -38.58 -0.36
N LEU A 7 -44.45 -37.26 -0.13
CA LEU A 7 -43.19 -36.69 0.35
C LEU A 7 -43.09 -36.62 1.89
N LEU A 8 -44.20 -36.78 2.61
CA LEU A 8 -44.24 -36.69 4.08
C LEU A 8 -43.94 -38.00 4.82
N ALA A 9 -43.74 -39.11 4.10
CA ALA A 9 -43.32 -40.39 4.69
C ALA A 9 -41.83 -40.71 4.46
N ALA A 10 -41.08 -39.86 3.75
CA ALA A 10 -39.63 -40.01 3.55
C ALA A 10 -38.79 -39.03 4.40
N VAL A 11 -39.43 -38.14 5.17
CA VAL A 11 -38.75 -37.14 6.02
C VAL A 11 -38.48 -37.66 7.45
N SER A 12 -39.08 -38.77 7.87
CA SER A 12 -38.87 -39.33 9.23
C SER A 12 -37.72 -40.35 9.34
N ALA A 13 -36.93 -40.57 8.28
CA ALA A 13 -35.79 -41.51 8.29
C ALA A 13 -34.44 -40.89 7.89
N ALA A 14 -34.39 -39.58 7.59
CA ALA A 14 -33.16 -38.87 7.24
C ALA A 14 -32.43 -38.23 8.45
N GLY A 15 -32.94 -38.40 9.67
CA GLY A 15 -32.42 -37.74 10.87
C GLY A 15 -31.20 -38.40 11.54
N ALA A 16 -30.59 -39.42 10.95
CA ALA A 16 -29.54 -40.21 11.61
C ALA A 16 -28.21 -40.34 10.84
N VAL A 17 -28.01 -39.64 9.71
CA VAL A 17 -26.81 -39.77 8.87
C VAL A 17 -26.13 -38.40 8.58
N GLN A 18 -26.20 -37.44 9.50
CA GLN A 18 -25.43 -36.19 9.44
C GLN A 18 -24.61 -35.94 10.73
N ALA A 19 -24.19 -37.01 11.41
CA ALA A 19 -23.32 -36.90 12.59
C ALA A 19 -21.82 -36.97 12.25
N GLN A 20 -21.45 -37.19 10.99
CA GLN A 20 -20.05 -37.35 10.58
C GLN A 20 -19.62 -36.12 9.79
N ASP A 21 -18.58 -35.46 10.30
CA ASP A 21 -17.85 -34.30 9.75
C ASP A 21 -18.33 -32.91 10.18
N ARG A 22 -18.65 -32.73 11.47
CA ARG A 22 -18.59 -31.38 12.06
C ARG A 22 -17.10 -31.06 12.33
N PRO A 23 -16.58 -29.90 11.90
CA PRO A 23 -15.19 -29.52 12.17
C PRO A 23 -14.92 -29.51 13.68
N ASN A 24 -13.72 -29.95 14.11
CA ASN A 24 -13.36 -30.09 15.52
C ASN A 24 -13.57 -28.78 16.32
N ARG A 25 -13.27 -27.61 15.72
CA ARG A 25 -13.54 -26.29 16.30
C ARG A 25 -15.01 -26.05 16.67
N VAL A 26 -15.95 -26.58 15.89
CA VAL A 26 -17.39 -26.46 16.16
C VAL A 26 -17.76 -27.28 17.38
N ILE A 27 -17.27 -28.52 17.43
CA ILE A 27 -17.50 -29.42 18.56
C ILE A 27 -16.89 -28.83 19.83
N MET A 28 -15.73 -28.16 19.71
CA MET A 28 -15.06 -27.48 20.82
C MET A 28 -15.82 -26.25 21.33
N ALA A 29 -16.33 -25.42 20.42
CA ALA A 29 -17.18 -24.29 20.79
C ALA A 29 -18.44 -24.75 21.52
N ASP A 30 -19.09 -25.83 21.05
CA ASP A 30 -20.24 -26.42 21.73
C ASP A 30 -19.87 -26.94 23.13
N PHE A 31 -18.72 -27.61 23.28
CA PHE A 31 -18.22 -28.05 24.57
C PHE A 31 -17.98 -26.89 25.54
N LEU A 32 -17.28 -25.84 25.10
CA LEU A 32 -17.02 -24.67 25.93
C LEU A 32 -18.33 -24.02 26.39
N ARG A 33 -19.36 -23.94 25.53
CA ARG A 33 -20.69 -23.47 25.93
C ARG A 33 -21.34 -24.38 26.98
N GLU A 34 -21.30 -25.69 26.78
CA GLU A 34 -21.82 -26.68 27.74
C GLU A 34 -21.10 -26.59 29.11
N ALA A 35 -19.80 -26.27 29.10
CA ALA A 35 -18.97 -26.09 30.28
C ALA A 35 -19.16 -24.73 31.00
N GLY A 36 -20.13 -23.91 30.58
CA GLY A 36 -20.34 -22.57 31.17
C GLY A 36 -19.38 -21.51 30.62
N CYS A 37 -19.00 -21.66 29.36
CA CYS A 37 -18.12 -20.80 28.56
C CYS A 37 -16.65 -20.77 28.93
N SER A 38 -16.21 -21.48 29.95
CA SER A 38 -14.80 -21.57 30.31
C SER A 38 -14.46 -22.96 30.80
N THR A 39 -13.24 -23.41 30.53
CA THR A 39 -12.75 -24.71 30.99
C THR A 39 -11.22 -24.70 31.11
N THR A 40 -10.64 -25.73 31.71
CA THR A 40 -9.18 -25.92 31.75
C THR A 40 -8.72 -26.86 30.64
N MET A 41 -7.41 -26.95 30.38
CA MET A 41 -6.88 -27.95 29.45
C MET A 41 -7.28 -29.38 29.84
N ASP A 42 -7.25 -29.71 31.14
CA ASP A 42 -7.73 -31.02 31.62
C ASP A 42 -9.21 -31.24 31.31
N GLY A 43 -10.03 -30.18 31.39
CA GLY A 43 -11.43 -30.22 30.98
C GLY A 43 -11.60 -30.48 29.48
N LEU A 44 -10.79 -29.84 28.63
CA LEU A 44 -10.79 -30.08 27.18
C LEU A 44 -10.34 -31.50 26.84
N LEU A 45 -9.29 -32.00 27.49
CA LEU A 45 -8.77 -33.35 27.23
C LEU A 45 -9.69 -34.45 27.77
N ALA A 46 -10.54 -34.14 28.75
CA ALA A 46 -11.59 -35.05 29.23
C ALA A 46 -12.79 -35.14 28.26
N PHE A 47 -12.86 -34.30 27.23
CA PHE A 47 -13.93 -34.30 26.25
C PHE A 47 -13.71 -35.36 25.17
N ASP A 48 -14.49 -36.43 25.23
CA ASP A 48 -14.31 -37.64 24.41
C ASP A 48 -14.77 -37.52 22.95
N ARG A 49 -15.35 -36.38 22.55
CA ARG A 49 -15.84 -36.15 21.19
C ARG A 49 -14.77 -35.63 20.21
N ILE A 50 -13.59 -35.26 20.72
CA ILE A 50 -12.46 -34.80 19.92
C ILE A 50 -11.24 -35.63 20.36
N ALA A 51 -10.45 -36.13 19.40
CA ALA A 51 -9.24 -36.85 19.75
C ALA A 51 -8.26 -35.91 20.48
N PRO A 52 -7.53 -36.36 21.52
CA PRO A 52 -6.61 -35.49 22.26
C PRO A 52 -5.57 -34.78 21.40
N SER A 53 -5.14 -35.38 20.29
CA SER A 53 -4.24 -34.75 19.30
C SER A 53 -4.84 -33.55 18.60
N ASP A 54 -6.16 -33.53 18.46
CA ASP A 54 -6.89 -32.54 17.65
C ASP A 54 -7.45 -31.41 18.52
N VAL A 55 -7.52 -31.62 19.85
CA VAL A 55 -7.93 -30.60 20.83
C VAL A 55 -7.04 -29.37 20.71
N GLN A 56 -5.71 -29.55 20.69
CA GLN A 56 -4.76 -28.44 20.61
C GLN A 56 -4.86 -27.70 19.27
N ALA A 57 -5.02 -28.43 18.16
CA ALA A 57 -5.15 -27.83 16.83
C ALA A 57 -6.43 -26.99 16.73
N ALA A 58 -7.57 -27.53 17.16
CA ALA A 58 -8.84 -26.81 17.20
C ALA A 58 -8.77 -25.59 18.12
N LEU A 59 -8.08 -25.69 19.25
CA LEU A 59 -7.93 -24.60 20.20
C LEU A 59 -7.04 -23.48 19.67
N ASN A 60 -5.91 -23.81 19.05
CA ASN A 60 -5.03 -22.84 18.39
C ASN A 60 -5.78 -22.09 17.29
N GLU A 61 -6.57 -22.81 16.49
CA GLU A 61 -7.43 -22.21 15.47
C GLU A 61 -8.50 -21.29 16.08
N MET A 62 -9.14 -21.68 17.18
CA MET A 62 -10.11 -20.81 17.85
C MET A 62 -9.47 -19.59 18.52
N LEU A 63 -8.24 -19.72 19.01
CA LEU A 63 -7.46 -18.62 19.58
C LEU A 63 -7.04 -17.62 18.49
N SER A 64 -6.57 -18.10 17.34
CA SER A 64 -6.18 -17.22 16.22
C SER A 64 -7.37 -16.44 15.65
N LEU A 65 -8.57 -17.03 15.69
CA LEU A 65 -9.82 -16.39 15.29
C LEU A 65 -10.44 -15.49 16.39
N GLY A 66 -9.82 -15.39 17.57
CA GLY A 66 -10.35 -14.62 18.70
C GLY A 66 -11.66 -15.18 19.28
N PHE A 67 -12.01 -16.42 18.97
CA PHE A 67 -13.22 -17.08 19.49
C PHE A 67 -13.03 -17.56 20.92
N VAL A 68 -11.79 -17.85 21.29
CA VAL A 68 -11.39 -18.28 22.63
C VAL A 68 -10.30 -17.34 23.11
N GLU A 69 -10.30 -17.07 24.41
CA GLU A 69 -9.29 -16.30 25.11
C GLU A 69 -8.66 -17.18 26.20
N LEU A 70 -7.37 -16.97 26.46
CA LEU A 70 -6.68 -17.56 27.60
C LEU A 70 -7.07 -16.83 28.88
N THR A 71 -7.57 -17.56 29.86
CA THR A 71 -7.93 -17.01 31.16
C THR A 71 -6.68 -16.87 32.04
N ALA A 72 -6.73 -16.00 33.06
CA ALA A 72 -5.59 -15.74 33.95
C ALA A 72 -5.09 -16.97 34.73
N ASP A 73 -5.94 -17.99 34.89
CA ASP A 73 -5.63 -19.28 35.51
C ASP A 73 -5.13 -20.35 34.52
N GLY A 74 -4.86 -19.97 33.27
CA GLY A 74 -4.38 -20.88 32.21
C GLY A 74 -5.46 -21.77 31.62
N GLY A 75 -6.73 -21.39 31.80
CA GLY A 75 -7.87 -22.00 31.13
C GLY A 75 -8.18 -21.30 29.80
N PHE A 76 -9.31 -21.71 29.22
CA PHE A 76 -9.80 -21.24 27.94
C PHE A 76 -11.24 -20.80 28.12
N ALA A 77 -11.56 -19.57 27.75
CA ALA A 77 -12.91 -19.05 27.76
C ALA A 77 -13.35 -18.69 26.35
N LEU A 78 -14.58 -19.02 25.97
CA LEU A 78 -15.17 -18.44 24.77
C LEU A 78 -15.26 -16.92 24.93
N SER A 79 -14.97 -16.19 23.86
CA SER A 79 -15.20 -14.74 23.80
C SER A 79 -16.60 -14.42 24.35
N PRO A 80 -16.78 -13.35 25.14
CA PRO A 80 -18.09 -13.06 25.72
C PRO A 80 -19.17 -12.78 24.66
N ALA A 81 -18.77 -12.44 23.42
CA ALA A 81 -19.69 -12.35 22.29
C ALA A 81 -20.29 -13.72 21.90
N LEU A 82 -19.57 -14.81 22.16
CA LEU A 82 -19.96 -16.19 21.84
C LEU A 82 -20.49 -16.95 23.07
N CYS A 83 -20.07 -16.53 24.25
CA CYS A 83 -20.57 -17.00 25.53
C CYS A 83 -21.93 -16.37 25.84
N GLY A 84 -23.01 -17.15 25.78
CA GLY A 84 -24.39 -16.65 25.97
C GLY A 84 -25.28 -16.84 24.74
N ILE A 85 -24.72 -17.39 23.65
CA ILE A 85 -25.45 -17.81 22.45
C ILE A 85 -25.77 -19.33 22.40
N PRO A 86 -26.04 -20.08 23.50
CA PRO A 86 -26.71 -21.36 23.32
C PRO A 86 -28.16 -21.03 22.96
N ASN A 87 -28.51 -21.08 21.68
CA ASN A 87 -29.83 -20.80 21.07
C ASN A 87 -30.13 -19.35 20.65
N ALA A 88 -29.15 -18.46 20.51
CA ALA A 88 -29.45 -17.16 19.89
C ALA A 88 -29.91 -17.37 18.43
N PRO A 89 -30.84 -16.56 17.92
CA PRO A 89 -31.20 -16.59 16.51
C PRO A 89 -29.94 -16.40 15.65
N GLY A 90 -29.88 -17.05 14.49
CA GLY A 90 -28.67 -17.04 13.64
C GLY A 90 -28.23 -15.64 13.21
N GLU A 91 -29.12 -14.65 13.25
CA GLU A 91 -28.81 -13.23 13.06
C GLU A 91 -27.92 -12.66 14.19
N GLU A 92 -28.15 -13.03 15.45
CA GLU A 92 -27.31 -12.58 16.58
C GLU A 92 -25.92 -13.21 16.50
N VAL A 93 -25.85 -14.48 16.11
CA VAL A 93 -24.60 -15.20 15.83
C VAL A 93 -23.81 -14.50 14.71
N LEU A 94 -24.48 -14.18 13.60
CA LEU A 94 -23.87 -13.48 12.47
C LEU A 94 -23.34 -12.10 12.90
N THR A 95 -24.14 -11.36 13.66
CA THR A 95 -23.76 -10.02 14.16
C THR A 95 -22.54 -10.10 15.08
N ALA A 96 -22.49 -11.06 16.00
CA ALA A 96 -21.34 -11.29 16.88
C ALA A 96 -20.09 -11.66 16.08
N ALA A 97 -20.22 -12.53 15.07
CA ALA A 97 -19.11 -12.89 14.19
C ALA A 97 -18.57 -11.67 13.43
N ILE A 98 -19.43 -10.84 12.83
CA ILE A 98 -18.97 -9.65 12.10
C ILE A 98 -18.29 -8.64 13.02
N ARG A 99 -18.76 -8.48 14.27
CA ARG A 99 -18.08 -7.63 15.27
C ARG A 99 -16.68 -8.12 15.61
N LEU A 100 -16.46 -9.44 15.70
CA LEU A 100 -15.13 -10.02 15.93
C LEU A 100 -14.15 -9.67 14.80
N HIS A 101 -14.64 -9.45 13.58
CA HIS A 101 -13.85 -9.01 12.43
C HIS A 101 -13.90 -7.49 12.20
N GLY A 102 -14.03 -6.68 13.27
CA GLY A 102 -13.98 -5.23 13.15
C GLY A 102 -15.20 -4.61 12.44
N CYS A 103 -16.35 -5.28 12.52
CA CYS A 103 -17.63 -4.84 11.96
C CYS A 103 -17.72 -4.82 10.43
N VAL A 104 -16.72 -5.39 9.74
CA VAL A 104 -16.70 -5.58 8.30
C VAL A 104 -16.29 -7.02 8.00
N MET A 105 -17.01 -7.68 7.10
CA MET A 105 -16.73 -9.07 6.74
C MET A 105 -16.97 -9.28 5.25
N THR A 106 -15.97 -9.82 4.55
CA THR A 106 -16.09 -10.21 3.14
C THR A 106 -16.76 -11.58 3.02
N GLU A 107 -17.31 -11.90 1.85
CA GLU A 107 -17.94 -13.20 1.59
C GLU A 107 -16.96 -14.36 1.82
N SER A 108 -15.71 -14.22 1.40
CA SER A 108 -14.67 -15.23 1.63
C SER A 108 -14.40 -15.45 3.13
N VAL A 109 -14.24 -14.37 3.90
CA VAL A 109 -14.04 -14.44 5.36
C VAL A 109 -15.28 -15.04 6.02
N ALA A 110 -16.48 -14.71 5.54
CA ALA A 110 -17.74 -15.24 6.05
C ALA A 110 -17.86 -16.75 5.80
N GLU A 111 -17.55 -17.25 4.60
CA GLU A 111 -17.62 -18.69 4.28
C GLU A 111 -16.71 -19.53 5.18
N GLU A 112 -15.51 -19.04 5.48
CA GLU A 112 -14.54 -19.71 6.34
C GLU A 112 -14.95 -19.68 7.83
N ASN A 113 -15.31 -18.49 8.32
CA ASN A 113 -15.48 -18.24 9.75
C ASN A 113 -16.89 -18.55 10.26
N LEU A 114 -17.93 -18.33 9.45
CA LEU A 114 -19.30 -18.56 9.88
C LEU A 114 -19.65 -20.05 9.97
N ALA A 115 -18.95 -20.90 9.21
CA ALA A 115 -19.09 -22.35 9.31
C ALA A 115 -18.88 -22.85 10.75
N VAL A 116 -18.02 -22.17 11.53
CA VAL A 116 -17.74 -22.49 12.94
C VAL A 116 -19.01 -22.39 13.80
N PHE A 117 -19.93 -21.51 13.42
CA PHE A 117 -21.18 -21.28 14.12
C PHE A 117 -22.36 -22.04 13.53
N GLY A 118 -22.10 -22.97 12.59
CA GLY A 118 -23.17 -23.65 11.84
C GLY A 118 -23.90 -22.73 10.86
N LEU A 119 -23.32 -21.56 10.59
CA LEU A 119 -23.80 -20.61 9.61
C LEU A 119 -23.13 -20.92 8.27
N ASN A 120 -23.89 -20.84 7.18
CA ASN A 120 -23.41 -21.02 5.82
C ASN A 120 -24.19 -20.08 4.90
N ARG A 121 -23.73 -19.91 3.67
CA ARG A 121 -24.36 -19.01 2.69
C ARG A 121 -25.88 -19.17 2.59
N THR A 122 -26.39 -20.39 2.66
CA THR A 122 -27.83 -20.67 2.53
C THR A 122 -28.63 -20.11 3.71
N ASN A 123 -28.12 -20.20 4.95
CA ASN A 123 -28.84 -19.73 6.12
C ASN A 123 -28.45 -18.30 6.55
N THR A 124 -27.30 -17.77 6.10
CA THR A 124 -26.86 -16.39 6.39
C THR A 124 -27.49 -15.35 5.48
N THR A 125 -27.80 -15.69 4.22
CA THR A 125 -28.38 -14.73 3.25
C THR A 125 -29.64 -14.05 3.82
N GLY A 126 -30.55 -14.82 4.42
CA GLY A 126 -31.76 -14.26 5.02
C GLY A 126 -31.50 -13.34 6.22
N PHE A 127 -30.42 -13.55 6.97
CA PHE A 127 -30.02 -12.68 8.08
C PHE A 127 -29.37 -11.38 7.58
N VAL A 128 -28.51 -11.48 6.56
CA VAL A 128 -27.92 -10.32 5.87
C VAL A 128 -29.02 -9.43 5.31
N ASP A 129 -29.95 -10.00 4.55
CA ASP A 129 -31.10 -9.27 3.99
C ASP A 129 -31.94 -8.59 5.08
N ALA A 130 -32.18 -9.27 6.20
CA ALA A 130 -32.92 -8.73 7.34
C ALA A 130 -32.17 -7.59 8.05
N LEU A 131 -30.84 -7.63 8.13
CA LEU A 131 -30.01 -6.55 8.67
C LEU A 131 -30.03 -5.33 7.73
N ILE A 132 -29.85 -5.53 6.43
CA ILE A 132 -29.92 -4.45 5.41
C ILE A 132 -31.30 -3.78 5.44
N ALA A 133 -32.37 -4.57 5.47
CA ALA A 133 -33.74 -4.05 5.46
C ALA A 133 -34.08 -3.17 6.69
N ARG A 134 -33.36 -3.36 7.82
CA ARG A 134 -33.50 -2.53 9.03
C ARG A 134 -32.52 -1.36 9.08
N GLY A 135 -31.63 -1.21 8.10
CA GLY A 135 -30.55 -0.24 8.13
C GLY A 135 -29.43 -0.59 9.11
N HIS A 136 -29.38 -1.85 9.55
CA HIS A 136 -28.39 -2.34 10.52
C HIS A 136 -27.07 -2.78 9.87
N GLY A 137 -27.01 -2.83 8.54
CA GLY A 137 -25.80 -3.09 7.78
C GLY A 137 -25.95 -2.71 6.32
N ALA A 138 -24.84 -2.75 5.59
CA ALA A 138 -24.77 -2.45 4.17
C ALA A 138 -23.87 -3.46 3.46
N LEU A 139 -24.13 -3.67 2.17
CA LEU A 139 -23.31 -4.52 1.32
C LEU A 139 -22.57 -3.62 0.32
N ALA A 140 -21.25 -3.55 0.42
CA ALA A 140 -20.39 -2.87 -0.54
C ALA A 140 -19.94 -3.86 -1.61
N ASN A 141 -20.04 -3.45 -2.89
CA ASN A 141 -19.57 -4.18 -4.06
C ASN A 141 -20.13 -5.60 -4.26
N GLY A 142 -21.21 -5.98 -3.56
CA GLY A 142 -21.78 -7.33 -3.66
C GLY A 142 -21.13 -8.37 -2.74
N GLU A 143 -20.00 -8.07 -2.12
CA GLU A 143 -19.15 -9.07 -1.46
C GLU A 143 -18.75 -8.70 -0.02
N THR A 144 -18.82 -7.42 0.35
CA THR A 144 -18.38 -6.95 1.67
C THR A 144 -19.58 -6.47 2.47
N PHE A 145 -19.90 -7.15 3.57
CA PHE A 145 -20.95 -6.74 4.48
C PHE A 145 -20.38 -5.96 5.66
N SER A 146 -20.93 -4.78 5.93
CA SER A 146 -20.58 -3.96 7.09
C SER A 146 -21.78 -3.77 8.01
N LEU A 147 -21.53 -3.81 9.33
CA LEU A 147 -22.54 -3.42 10.31
C LEU A 147 -22.57 -1.90 10.45
N SER A 148 -23.77 -1.37 10.62
CA SER A 148 -24.01 0.01 11.07
C SER A 148 -23.29 0.28 12.41
N SER A 149 -22.93 1.53 12.66
CA SER A 149 -22.14 1.91 13.85
C SER A 149 -22.86 1.65 15.16
N ASP A 150 -24.18 1.80 15.22
CA ASP A 150 -25.01 1.52 16.39
C ASP A 150 -25.09 0.03 16.72
N ILE A 151 -25.15 -0.83 15.70
CA ILE A 151 -25.07 -2.28 15.88
C ILE A 151 -23.63 -2.70 16.16
N CYS A 152 -22.64 -2.12 15.51
CA CYS A 152 -21.23 -2.40 15.76
C CYS A 152 -20.84 -2.10 17.23
N ALA A 153 -21.36 -1.01 17.81
CA ALA A 153 -21.06 -0.57 19.17
C ALA A 153 -21.83 -1.33 20.29
N GLY A 154 -22.80 -2.18 19.94
CA GLY A 154 -23.68 -2.84 20.91
C GLY A 154 -22.94 -3.83 21.83
N ALA A 155 -23.00 -3.61 23.14
CA ALA A 155 -22.28 -4.34 24.18
C ALA A 155 -20.78 -4.44 23.86
N ALA A 156 -20.11 -3.28 23.86
CA ALA A 156 -18.67 -3.19 23.94
C ALA A 156 -18.17 -4.16 25.03
N LEU A 157 -17.53 -5.25 24.60
CA LEU A 157 -16.45 -5.84 25.37
C LEU A 157 -15.59 -4.66 25.80
N ALA A 158 -15.25 -4.58 27.10
CA ALA A 158 -14.26 -3.60 27.53
C ALA A 158 -13.11 -3.66 26.52
N PRO A 159 -12.69 -2.52 25.93
CA PRO A 159 -11.68 -2.53 24.88
C PRO A 159 -10.55 -3.40 25.38
N LEU A 160 -10.29 -4.50 24.66
CA LEU A 160 -9.10 -5.30 24.90
C LEU A 160 -7.94 -4.30 24.93
N PRO A 161 -7.03 -4.38 25.92
CA PRO A 161 -5.91 -3.46 26.01
C PRO A 161 -5.25 -3.40 24.63
N ASP A 162 -5.26 -2.21 24.02
CA ASP A 162 -4.88 -1.89 22.63
C ASP A 162 -4.23 -3.08 21.92
N ALA A 163 -5.06 -4.00 21.40
CA ALA A 163 -4.55 -5.12 20.64
C ALA A 163 -3.88 -4.50 19.42
N GLU A 164 -2.55 -4.59 19.35
CA GLU A 164 -1.81 -4.10 18.19
C GLU A 164 -2.45 -4.74 16.95
N PRO A 165 -2.76 -3.93 15.91
CA PRO A 165 -3.34 -4.46 14.69
C PRO A 165 -2.44 -5.58 14.18
N PHE A 166 -3.05 -6.73 13.90
CA PHE A 166 -2.32 -7.88 13.37
C PHE A 166 -1.67 -7.50 12.04
N ASP A 167 -0.34 -7.52 12.01
CA ASP A 167 0.47 -7.23 10.83
C ASP A 167 1.06 -8.56 10.30
N PRO A 168 0.51 -9.13 9.22
CA PRO A 168 1.04 -10.35 8.63
C PRO A 168 2.48 -10.17 8.12
N GLY A 169 2.87 -8.95 7.75
CA GLY A 169 4.23 -8.61 7.37
C GLY A 169 5.20 -8.78 8.54
N ALA A 170 4.85 -8.24 9.72
CA ALA A 170 5.65 -8.41 10.93
C ALA A 170 5.83 -9.90 11.31
N VAL A 171 4.77 -10.70 11.18
CA VAL A 171 4.83 -12.16 11.44
C VAL A 171 5.73 -12.86 10.42
N LEU A 172 5.60 -12.55 9.13
CA LEU A 172 6.47 -13.13 8.10
C LEU A 172 7.94 -12.80 8.35
N VAL A 173 8.24 -11.53 8.69
CA VAL A 173 9.61 -11.09 9.02
C VAL A 173 10.14 -11.85 10.23
N GLN A 174 9.34 -12.02 11.27
CA GLN A 174 9.74 -12.81 12.44
C GLN A 174 10.10 -14.24 12.04
N VAL A 175 9.23 -14.92 11.28
CA VAL A 175 9.49 -16.30 10.82
C VAL A 175 10.71 -16.38 9.92
N LEU A 176 10.91 -15.40 9.02
CA LEU A 176 12.08 -15.31 8.16
C LEU A 176 13.36 -15.21 9.00
N VAL A 177 13.38 -14.34 10.02
CA VAL A 177 14.52 -14.14 10.93
C VAL A 177 14.80 -15.38 11.77
N GLU A 178 13.77 -16.02 12.33
CA GLU A 178 13.88 -17.25 13.12
C GLU A 178 14.45 -18.43 12.30
N ASN A 179 14.20 -18.45 10.99
CA ASN A 179 14.75 -19.45 10.06
C ASN A 179 16.09 -19.03 9.45
N GLY A 180 16.83 -18.12 10.09
CA GLY A 180 18.15 -17.70 9.63
C GLY A 180 18.11 -16.84 8.38
N CYS A 181 17.08 -16.00 8.27
CA CYS A 181 16.85 -15.08 7.16
C CYS A 181 16.59 -15.74 5.81
N GLN A 182 16.09 -16.97 5.87
CA GLN A 182 15.73 -17.76 4.71
C GLN A 182 14.47 -18.53 5.04
N LEU A 183 13.48 -18.49 4.15
CA LEU A 183 12.22 -19.19 4.34
C LEU A 183 11.79 -19.83 3.03
N THR A 184 11.67 -21.15 3.00
CA THR A 184 11.09 -21.86 1.84
C THR A 184 9.57 -21.79 1.87
N GLU A 185 8.93 -21.90 0.70
CA GLU A 185 7.47 -21.96 0.60
C GLU A 185 6.87 -23.09 1.44
N ALA A 186 7.52 -24.25 1.49
CA ALA A 186 7.08 -25.39 2.30
C ALA A 186 7.18 -25.12 3.82
N GLU A 187 8.23 -24.43 4.27
CA GLU A 187 8.35 -24.00 5.67
C GLU A 187 7.30 -22.95 6.01
N ALA A 188 7.10 -21.95 5.13
CA ALA A 188 6.07 -20.94 5.27
C ALA A 188 4.67 -21.58 5.42
N ALA A 189 4.30 -22.50 4.51
CA ALA A 189 3.02 -23.21 4.55
C ALA A 189 2.81 -24.06 5.80
N SER A 190 3.90 -24.54 6.42
CA SER A 190 3.82 -25.30 7.67
C SER A 190 3.74 -24.41 8.91
N ILE A 191 4.32 -23.21 8.90
CA ILE A 191 4.48 -22.36 10.09
C ILE A 191 3.41 -21.28 10.15
N LEU A 192 3.21 -20.53 9.06
CA LEU A 192 2.43 -19.30 9.02
C LEU A 192 0.94 -19.48 9.35
N PRO A 193 0.24 -20.55 8.90
CA PRO A 193 -1.15 -20.76 9.28
C PRO A 193 -1.33 -20.92 10.80
N GLY A 194 -0.35 -21.52 11.48
CA GLY A 194 -0.34 -21.64 12.94
C GLY A 194 -0.18 -20.30 13.67
N LEU A 195 0.28 -19.26 12.96
CA LEU A 195 0.43 -17.89 13.44
C LEU A 195 -0.67 -16.95 12.92
N GLY A 196 -1.71 -17.50 12.28
CA GLY A 196 -2.82 -16.71 11.73
C GLY A 196 -2.51 -15.99 10.41
N VAL A 197 -1.40 -16.30 9.75
CA VAL A 197 -1.05 -15.76 8.42
C VAL A 197 -1.37 -16.80 7.36
N SER A 198 -2.30 -16.49 6.45
CA SER A 198 -2.55 -17.34 5.27
C SER A 198 -1.40 -17.24 4.27
N MET A 199 -1.30 -18.21 3.35
CA MET A 199 -0.27 -18.15 2.30
C MET A 199 -0.44 -16.93 1.38
N ASP A 200 -1.68 -16.55 1.05
CA ASP A 200 -1.94 -15.34 0.26
C ASP A 200 -1.47 -14.07 1.00
N MET A 201 -1.67 -13.98 2.31
CA MET A 201 -1.15 -12.86 3.12
C MET A 201 0.38 -12.87 3.16
N ALA A 202 0.98 -14.06 3.28
CA ALA A 202 2.42 -14.22 3.29
C ALA A 202 3.05 -13.85 1.94
N GLU A 203 2.42 -14.19 0.83
CA GLU A 203 2.88 -13.85 -0.52
C GLU A 203 2.86 -12.34 -0.72
N ASN A 204 1.75 -11.68 -0.41
CA ASN A 204 1.63 -10.21 -0.46
C ASN A 204 2.71 -9.53 0.43
N ALA A 205 2.94 -10.06 1.63
CA ALA A 205 3.98 -9.55 2.52
C ALA A 205 5.39 -9.79 1.96
N ALA A 206 5.65 -10.94 1.34
CA ALA A 206 6.93 -11.27 0.71
C ALA A 206 7.22 -10.35 -0.47
N GLU A 207 6.23 -10.08 -1.32
CA GLU A 207 6.31 -9.12 -2.42
C GLU A 207 6.67 -7.72 -1.92
N ALA A 208 6.03 -7.25 -0.85
CA ALA A 208 6.35 -5.96 -0.23
C ALA A 208 7.80 -5.91 0.32
N LEU A 209 8.29 -6.99 0.93
CA LEU A 209 9.68 -7.09 1.38
C LEU A 209 10.66 -7.09 0.20
N ILE A 210 10.37 -7.83 -0.86
CA ILE A 210 11.23 -7.91 -2.04
C ILE A 210 11.36 -6.56 -2.71
N ALA A 211 10.22 -5.91 -2.90
CA ALA A 211 10.19 -4.66 -3.63
C ALA A 211 10.71 -3.47 -2.81
N SER A 212 10.63 -3.54 -1.48
CA SER A 212 11.36 -2.59 -0.63
C SER A 212 12.88 -2.85 -0.60
N GLY A 213 13.36 -3.94 -1.22
CA GLY A 213 14.78 -4.34 -1.22
C GLY A 213 15.22 -4.99 0.08
N GLN A 214 14.27 -5.46 0.89
CA GLN A 214 14.48 -6.14 2.17
C GLN A 214 14.51 -7.67 2.04
N ALA A 215 14.08 -8.22 0.91
CA ALA A 215 14.20 -9.63 0.59
C ALA A 215 14.42 -9.86 -0.91
N SER A 216 14.65 -11.11 -1.30
CA SER A 216 14.74 -11.55 -2.71
C SER A 216 14.36 -13.02 -2.84
N TRP A 217 13.89 -13.44 -4.01
CA TRP A 217 13.68 -14.85 -4.32
C TRP A 217 14.96 -15.51 -4.81
N ALA A 218 15.25 -16.70 -4.29
CA ALA A 218 16.29 -17.58 -4.80
C ALA A 218 15.72 -19.01 -4.97
N GLY A 219 15.06 -19.25 -6.09
CA GLY A 219 14.27 -20.47 -6.29
C GLY A 219 12.95 -20.39 -5.50
N ASP A 220 12.67 -21.40 -4.69
CA ASP A 220 11.47 -21.52 -3.83
C ASP A 220 11.68 -20.91 -2.42
N ARG A 221 12.69 -20.05 -2.29
CA ARG A 221 13.15 -19.52 -1.01
C ARG A 221 13.18 -18.00 -1.01
N LEU A 222 12.49 -17.42 -0.04
CA LEU A 222 12.58 -16.02 0.31
C LEU A 222 13.86 -15.82 1.13
N ILE A 223 14.78 -14.98 0.66
CA ILE A 223 16.02 -14.64 1.35
C ILE A 223 15.95 -13.18 1.78
N GLY A 224 16.02 -12.93 3.09
CA GLY A 224 16.11 -11.59 3.63
C GLY A 224 17.44 -10.92 3.28
N ASP A 225 17.39 -9.62 3.03
CA ASP A 225 18.57 -8.80 2.81
C ASP A 225 19.50 -8.83 4.04
N PRO A 226 20.83 -8.97 3.89
CA PRO A 226 21.74 -9.07 5.03
C PRO A 226 21.67 -7.90 6.01
N VAL A 227 21.47 -6.67 5.54
CA VAL A 227 21.39 -5.47 6.38
C VAL A 227 20.06 -5.47 7.14
N PHE A 228 18.96 -5.75 6.43
CA PHE A 228 17.63 -5.93 7.02
C PHE A 228 17.66 -6.98 8.13
N CYS A 229 18.23 -8.13 7.85
CA CYS A 229 18.35 -9.25 8.76
C CYS A 229 19.23 -8.97 9.98
N ALA A 230 20.40 -8.37 9.77
CA ALA A 230 21.27 -7.95 10.87
C ALA A 230 20.55 -6.95 11.79
N THR A 231 19.79 -6.01 11.21
CA THR A 231 18.99 -5.04 11.96
C THR A 231 17.89 -5.73 12.77
N ALA A 232 17.13 -6.64 12.16
CA ALA A 232 16.07 -7.39 12.84
C ALA A 232 16.60 -8.30 13.97
N LEU A 233 17.83 -8.80 13.82
CA LEU A 233 18.54 -9.60 14.84
C LEU A 233 19.22 -8.74 15.92
N GLY A 234 19.16 -7.41 15.83
CA GLY A 234 19.79 -6.50 16.80
C GLY A 234 21.31 -6.47 16.72
N ALA A 235 21.89 -6.66 15.53
CA ALA A 235 23.33 -6.50 15.30
C ALA A 235 23.79 -5.07 15.65
N PRO A 236 25.06 -4.89 16.09
CA PRO A 236 25.59 -3.57 16.39
C PRO A 236 25.67 -2.70 15.12
N PRO A 237 25.50 -1.37 15.22
CA PRO A 237 25.50 -0.47 14.06
C PRO A 237 26.76 -0.58 13.17
N GLU A 238 27.93 -0.85 13.74
CA GLU A 238 29.19 -1.03 13.01
C GLU A 238 29.15 -2.24 12.05
N GLU A 239 28.47 -3.32 12.46
CA GLU A 239 28.30 -4.52 11.63
C GLU A 239 27.27 -4.28 10.52
N ILE A 240 26.17 -3.59 10.84
CA ILE A 240 25.15 -3.18 9.88
C ILE A 240 25.77 -2.29 8.80
N GLU A 241 26.59 -1.31 9.19
CA GLU A 241 27.29 -0.41 8.25
C GLU A 241 28.29 -1.17 7.37
N ALA A 242 29.07 -2.08 7.95
CA ALA A 242 30.00 -2.92 7.17
C ALA A 242 29.28 -3.82 6.17
N LEU A 243 28.14 -4.41 6.56
CA LEU A 243 27.29 -5.20 5.66
C LEU A 243 26.74 -4.33 4.53
N ALA A 244 26.21 -3.15 4.85
CA ALA A 244 25.68 -2.20 3.87
C ALA A 244 26.73 -1.79 2.83
N GLN A 245 27.97 -1.53 3.26
CA GLN A 245 29.08 -1.19 2.36
C GLN A 245 29.52 -2.35 1.46
N SER A 246 29.36 -3.60 1.92
CA SER A 246 29.71 -4.80 1.16
C SER A 246 28.59 -5.33 0.26
N ARG A 247 27.39 -4.77 0.38
CA ARG A 247 26.19 -5.25 -0.29
C ARG A 247 26.27 -4.97 -1.80
N PRO A 248 26.07 -5.97 -2.67
CA PRO A 248 25.81 -5.68 -4.08
C PRO A 248 24.50 -4.87 -4.19
N ALA A 249 24.49 -3.82 -5.01
CA ALA A 249 23.31 -2.99 -5.19
C ALA A 249 22.07 -3.86 -5.52
N SER A 250 21.00 -3.70 -4.76
CA SER A 250 19.77 -4.47 -4.97
C SER A 250 19.14 -4.12 -6.32
N ALA A 251 18.19 -4.93 -6.81
CA ALA A 251 17.44 -4.58 -8.02
C ALA A 251 16.77 -3.20 -7.88
N ARG A 252 16.19 -2.91 -6.71
CA ARG A 252 15.64 -1.58 -6.40
C ARG A 252 16.71 -0.48 -6.48
N ASP A 253 17.86 -0.65 -5.82
CA ASP A 253 18.92 0.38 -5.84
C ASP A 253 19.41 0.65 -7.26
N ARG A 254 19.60 -0.42 -8.05
CA ARG A 254 20.02 -0.33 -9.45
C ARG A 254 18.96 0.35 -10.30
N PHE A 255 17.68 0.08 -10.05
CA PHE A 255 16.55 0.71 -10.74
C PHE A 255 16.42 2.19 -10.37
N VAL A 256 16.51 2.54 -9.08
CA VAL A 256 16.45 3.94 -8.64
C VAL A 256 17.67 4.72 -9.16
N GLN A 257 18.86 4.12 -9.15
CA GLN A 257 20.06 4.72 -9.77
C GLN A 257 19.85 4.92 -11.28
N MET A 258 19.31 3.92 -11.98
CA MET A 258 18.97 4.03 -13.39
C MET A 258 18.02 5.21 -13.67
N MET A 259 16.96 5.33 -12.88
CA MET A 259 16.00 6.43 -12.96
C MET A 259 16.66 7.78 -12.66
N SER A 260 17.50 7.85 -11.63
CA SER A 260 18.24 9.06 -11.26
C SER A 260 19.16 9.51 -12.40
N ASP A 261 19.88 8.58 -13.03
CA ASP A 261 20.78 8.88 -14.15
C ASP A 261 20.02 9.28 -15.42
N ALA A 262 18.77 8.85 -15.55
CA ALA A 262 17.84 9.28 -16.60
C ALA A 262 17.10 10.60 -16.27
N GLY A 263 17.38 11.25 -15.14
CA GLY A 263 16.73 12.51 -14.77
C GLY A 263 15.36 12.34 -14.10
N CYS A 264 15.14 11.23 -13.38
CA CYS A 264 13.93 10.88 -12.63
C CYS A 264 12.69 10.56 -13.48
N SER A 265 12.80 10.57 -14.81
CA SER A 265 11.75 10.16 -15.72
C SER A 265 12.35 9.36 -16.86
N ILE A 266 11.64 8.32 -17.31
CA ILE A 266 12.08 7.51 -18.45
C ILE A 266 10.86 7.11 -19.28
N THR A 267 10.99 7.16 -20.60
CA THR A 267 10.00 6.61 -21.53
C THR A 267 10.18 5.11 -21.71
N GLU A 268 9.17 4.41 -22.21
CA GLU A 268 9.26 2.97 -22.53
C GLU A 268 10.40 2.67 -23.52
N ASP A 269 10.57 3.50 -24.56
CA ASP A 269 11.63 3.34 -25.56
C ASP A 269 13.04 3.53 -24.97
N GLU A 270 13.20 4.47 -24.02
CA GLU A 270 14.47 4.68 -23.31
C GLU A 270 14.75 3.56 -22.29
N PHE A 271 13.70 3.03 -21.68
CA PHE A 271 13.81 2.03 -20.62
C PHE A 271 14.59 0.79 -21.07
N GLU A 272 14.27 0.24 -22.26
CA GLU A 272 14.98 -0.92 -22.81
C GLU A 272 16.47 -0.61 -23.06
N ALA A 273 16.78 0.60 -23.55
CA ALA A 273 18.14 1.01 -23.84
C ALA A 273 19.00 1.23 -22.57
N VAL A 274 18.39 1.65 -21.47
CA VAL A 274 19.09 2.01 -20.24
C VAL A 274 19.21 0.81 -19.28
N MET A 275 18.19 -0.06 -19.17
CA MET A 275 18.18 -1.21 -18.25
C MET A 275 19.43 -2.09 -18.34
N ALA A 276 19.88 -2.38 -19.57
CA ALA A 276 21.03 -3.25 -19.81
C ALA A 276 22.32 -2.74 -19.12
N ARG A 277 22.45 -1.42 -18.91
CA ARG A 277 23.63 -0.81 -18.25
C ARG A 277 23.67 -1.09 -16.75
N TYR A 278 22.51 -1.30 -16.13
CA TYR A 278 22.37 -1.56 -14.69
C TYR A 278 22.22 -3.06 -14.39
N ALA A 279 22.40 -3.92 -15.40
CA ALA A 279 22.22 -5.36 -15.33
C ALA A 279 20.84 -5.76 -14.75
N LEU A 280 19.81 -4.95 -14.97
CA LEU A 280 18.43 -5.26 -14.61
C LEU A 280 17.82 -6.14 -15.69
N THR A 281 17.13 -7.19 -15.25
CA THR A 281 16.20 -7.92 -16.10
C THR A 281 14.87 -7.19 -16.18
N GLU A 282 14.11 -7.41 -17.24
CA GLU A 282 12.77 -6.84 -17.43
C GLU A 282 11.86 -7.15 -16.24
N ASN A 283 11.84 -8.41 -15.79
CA ASN A 283 11.03 -8.85 -14.65
C ASN A 283 11.44 -8.16 -13.33
N GLU A 284 12.74 -7.98 -13.07
CA GLU A 284 13.20 -7.23 -11.89
C GLU A 284 12.74 -5.77 -11.96
N ALA A 285 12.84 -5.15 -13.13
CA ALA A 285 12.51 -3.75 -13.31
C ALA A 285 11.00 -3.51 -13.23
N GLU A 286 10.18 -4.39 -13.82
CA GLU A 286 8.72 -4.40 -13.71
C GLU A 286 8.27 -4.57 -12.25
N THR A 287 8.81 -5.57 -11.54
CA THR A 287 8.49 -5.81 -10.12
C THR A 287 8.79 -4.58 -9.26
N VAL A 288 9.96 -3.95 -9.47
CA VAL A 288 10.32 -2.72 -8.75
C VAL A 288 9.39 -1.57 -9.13
N ALA A 289 9.09 -1.40 -10.41
CA ALA A 289 8.21 -0.35 -10.92
C ALA A 289 6.79 -0.43 -10.34
N GLU A 290 6.20 -1.63 -10.32
CA GLU A 290 4.86 -1.87 -9.78
C GLU A 290 4.75 -1.47 -8.31
N VAL A 291 5.75 -1.79 -7.50
CA VAL A 291 5.72 -1.42 -6.08
C VAL A 291 6.01 0.05 -5.85
N LEU A 292 6.91 0.66 -6.63
CA LEU A 292 7.09 2.11 -6.55
C LEU A 292 5.78 2.82 -6.90
N ILE A 293 5.04 2.36 -7.91
CA ILE A 293 3.70 2.89 -8.22
C ILE A 293 2.71 2.62 -7.08
N GLY A 294 2.62 1.38 -6.61
CA GLY A 294 1.67 0.97 -5.56
C GLY A 294 1.90 1.69 -4.22
N SER A 295 3.14 2.09 -3.94
CA SER A 295 3.51 2.87 -2.75
C SER A 295 3.44 4.39 -2.97
N GLY A 296 3.05 4.86 -4.16
CA GLY A 296 3.01 6.29 -4.50
C GLY A 296 4.39 6.94 -4.64
N GLN A 297 5.45 6.13 -4.75
CA GLN A 297 6.83 6.56 -4.96
C GLN A 297 7.20 6.73 -6.43
N ALA A 298 6.33 6.31 -7.33
CA ALA A 298 6.40 6.57 -8.75
C ALA A 298 4.99 6.71 -9.33
N MET A 299 4.90 7.22 -10.55
CA MET A 299 3.66 7.24 -11.33
C MET A 299 3.97 7.03 -12.80
N MET A 300 2.98 6.50 -13.53
CA MET A 300 3.04 6.37 -14.98
C MET A 300 2.10 7.39 -15.62
N MET A 301 2.64 8.29 -16.46
CA MET A 301 1.87 9.35 -17.12
C MET A 301 2.21 9.37 -18.62
N GLY A 302 1.23 9.02 -19.46
CA GLY A 302 1.40 9.09 -20.92
C GLY A 302 2.53 8.21 -21.47
N GLY A 303 2.80 7.05 -20.85
CA GLY A 303 3.92 6.17 -21.24
C GLY A 303 5.28 6.58 -20.68
N VAL A 304 5.32 7.60 -19.83
CA VAL A 304 6.52 8.00 -19.07
C VAL A 304 6.40 7.49 -17.65
N PHE A 305 7.40 6.75 -17.19
CA PHE A 305 7.55 6.38 -15.78
C PHE A 305 8.31 7.50 -15.06
N ILE A 306 7.70 8.07 -14.03
CA ILE A 306 8.24 9.21 -13.27
C ILE A 306 8.41 8.78 -11.82
N LEU A 307 9.63 8.91 -11.31
CA LEU A 307 9.95 8.63 -9.92
C LEU A 307 9.69 9.85 -9.05
N ASP A 308 9.16 9.65 -7.84
CA ASP A 308 9.04 10.71 -6.85
C ASP A 308 10.42 11.32 -6.56
N ARG A 309 10.45 12.65 -6.41
CA ARG A 309 11.69 13.39 -6.29
C ARG A 309 12.49 13.00 -5.05
N ALA A 310 11.82 12.71 -3.92
CA ALA A 310 12.52 12.30 -2.70
C ALA A 310 13.20 10.94 -2.88
N VAL A 311 12.60 10.04 -3.67
CA VAL A 311 13.19 8.74 -3.99
C VAL A 311 14.31 8.90 -5.02
N CYS A 312 14.10 9.72 -6.05
CA CYS A 312 15.13 9.99 -7.05
C CYS A 312 16.39 10.64 -6.45
N ASP A 313 16.21 11.65 -5.61
CA ASP A 313 17.31 12.38 -4.95
C ASP A 313 17.97 11.57 -3.80
N SER A 314 17.38 10.42 -3.41
CA SER A 314 17.91 9.58 -2.31
C SER A 314 19.18 8.82 -2.69
N VAL A 315 19.46 8.69 -3.99
CA VAL A 315 20.67 8.06 -4.47
C VAL A 315 21.79 9.10 -4.43
N PRO A 316 22.84 8.90 -3.62
CA PRO A 316 23.99 9.81 -3.65
C PRO A 316 24.50 9.79 -5.09
N ALA A 317 24.45 10.97 -5.75
CA ALA A 317 24.84 11.11 -7.14
C ALA A 317 26.13 10.32 -7.37
N SER A 318 26.02 9.22 -8.10
CA SER A 318 27.19 8.44 -8.50
C SER A 318 28.13 9.45 -9.14
N ASP A 319 29.36 9.52 -8.60
CA ASP A 319 30.40 10.49 -8.97
C ASP A 319 30.27 10.77 -10.48
N PRO A 320 29.76 11.95 -10.88
CA PRO A 320 29.17 12.13 -12.18
C PRO A 320 30.20 11.69 -13.20
N SER A 321 29.89 10.64 -13.96
CA SER A 321 30.68 10.35 -15.14
C SER A 321 30.76 11.68 -15.89
N PRO A 322 31.97 12.21 -16.17
CA PRO A 322 32.15 13.59 -16.64
C PRO A 322 31.57 13.84 -18.05
N GLU A 323 30.81 12.89 -18.57
CA GLU A 323 30.05 13.03 -19.79
C GLU A 323 28.70 13.68 -19.46
N ALA A 324 28.61 14.97 -19.76
CA ALA A 324 27.36 15.73 -19.74
C ALA A 324 26.22 14.93 -20.39
N THR A 325 25.06 14.88 -19.73
CA THR A 325 23.87 14.19 -20.24
C THR A 325 23.49 14.73 -21.64
N PRO A 326 22.72 13.99 -22.45
CA PRO A 326 22.19 14.51 -23.72
C PRO A 326 21.52 15.89 -23.56
N LEU A 327 20.71 16.06 -22.51
CA LEU A 327 20.05 17.33 -22.18
C LEU A 327 21.07 18.41 -21.82
N ASP A 328 22.08 18.12 -20.99
CA ASP A 328 23.12 19.10 -20.64
C ASP A 328 23.91 19.57 -21.86
N ARG A 329 24.26 18.64 -22.76
CA ARG A 329 24.96 18.95 -24.02
C ARG A 329 24.09 19.83 -24.92
N PHE A 330 22.79 19.55 -24.99
CA PHE A 330 21.84 20.33 -25.78
C PHE A 330 21.63 21.74 -25.20
N VAL A 331 21.38 21.86 -23.89
CA VAL A 331 21.25 23.14 -23.18
C VAL A 331 22.53 23.97 -23.30
N ALA A 332 23.71 23.34 -23.15
CA ALA A 332 24.99 24.00 -23.37
C ALA A 332 25.14 24.53 -24.80
N ALA A 333 24.68 23.79 -25.80
CA ALA A 333 24.68 24.24 -27.20
C ALA A 333 23.75 25.44 -27.44
N ILE A 334 22.57 25.47 -26.80
CA ILE A 334 21.67 26.63 -26.90
C ILE A 334 22.28 27.86 -26.20
N ARG A 335 22.87 27.69 -25.01
CA ARG A 335 23.59 28.78 -24.31
C ARG A 335 24.75 29.32 -25.15
N ALA A 336 25.46 28.46 -25.89
CA ALA A 336 26.53 28.87 -26.80
C ALA A 336 26.03 29.69 -28.01
N ASN A 337 24.72 29.79 -28.22
CA ASN A 337 24.07 30.67 -29.21
C ASN A 337 23.28 31.79 -28.52
N ASP A 338 23.82 32.38 -27.44
CA ASP A 338 23.17 33.47 -26.69
C ASP A 338 21.76 33.10 -26.19
N CYS A 339 21.60 31.85 -25.76
CA CYS A 339 20.36 31.26 -25.26
C CYS A 339 19.20 31.17 -26.27
N ALA A 340 19.49 31.33 -27.56
CA ALA A 340 18.52 31.17 -28.64
C ALA A 340 19.14 30.37 -29.79
N MET A 341 18.56 29.21 -30.13
CA MET A 341 19.11 28.35 -31.19
C MET A 341 18.05 28.05 -32.25
N THR A 342 18.34 28.41 -33.50
CA THR A 342 17.54 28.03 -34.67
C THR A 342 17.79 26.57 -35.06
N GLN A 343 16.86 25.99 -35.82
CA GLN A 343 17.01 24.64 -36.38
C GLN A 343 18.28 24.49 -37.24
N GLU A 344 18.66 25.53 -37.99
CA GLU A 344 19.87 25.55 -38.81
C GLU A 344 21.14 25.52 -37.94
N GLN A 345 21.17 26.30 -36.84
CA GLN A 345 22.27 26.25 -35.87
C GLN A 345 22.35 24.91 -35.15
N ALA A 346 21.20 24.33 -34.76
CA ALA A 346 21.12 23.01 -34.15
C ALA A 346 21.71 21.93 -35.08
N SER A 347 21.30 21.95 -36.36
CA SER A 347 21.78 21.01 -37.37
C SER A 347 23.30 21.07 -37.59
N ALA A 348 23.88 22.27 -37.47
CA ALA A 348 25.32 22.47 -37.58
C ALA A 348 26.12 21.93 -36.39
N ARG A 349 25.48 21.79 -35.21
CA ARG A 349 26.12 21.32 -33.97
C ARG A 349 25.87 19.86 -33.62
N MET A 350 24.94 19.17 -34.30
CA MET A 350 24.63 17.74 -34.06
C MET A 350 25.86 16.85 -33.90
N ALA A 351 26.82 16.97 -34.83
CA ALA A 351 28.04 16.15 -34.80
C ALA A 351 28.98 16.50 -33.64
N GLU A 352 28.95 17.74 -33.16
CA GLU A 352 29.76 18.22 -32.03
C GLU A 352 29.19 17.74 -30.70
N ILE A 353 27.87 17.80 -30.54
CA ILE A 353 27.18 17.40 -29.30
C ILE A 353 26.82 15.91 -29.26
N GLY A 354 26.98 15.19 -30.37
CA GLY A 354 26.71 13.76 -30.45
C GLY A 354 25.22 13.43 -30.30
N LEU A 355 24.34 14.27 -30.85
CA LEU A 355 22.89 14.10 -30.87
C LEU A 355 22.39 14.06 -32.32
N THR A 356 21.34 13.27 -32.56
CA THR A 356 20.62 13.25 -33.83
C THR A 356 19.58 14.37 -33.90
N MET A 357 19.00 14.61 -35.08
CA MET A 357 17.94 15.61 -35.22
C MET A 357 16.69 15.21 -34.42
N GLN A 358 16.39 13.92 -34.36
CA GLN A 358 15.28 13.38 -33.57
C GLN A 358 15.51 13.67 -32.09
N ASP A 359 16.70 13.34 -31.55
CA ASP A 359 17.01 13.60 -30.14
C ASP A 359 16.88 15.09 -29.79
N MET A 360 17.29 16.00 -30.68
CA MET A 360 17.16 17.44 -30.44
C MET A 360 15.72 17.94 -30.51
N ASP A 361 14.89 17.37 -31.39
CA ASP A 361 13.46 17.69 -31.46
C ASP A 361 12.76 17.20 -30.18
N ASP A 362 13.03 15.96 -29.74
CA ASP A 362 12.47 15.39 -28.50
C ASP A 362 12.89 16.19 -27.25
N LEU A 363 14.17 16.58 -27.16
CA LEU A 363 14.68 17.43 -26.08
C LEU A 363 14.11 18.86 -26.13
N ALA A 364 13.88 19.41 -27.32
CA ALA A 364 13.25 20.71 -27.49
C ALA A 364 11.79 20.69 -27.01
N ASP A 365 11.04 19.66 -27.39
CA ASP A 365 9.67 19.44 -26.94
C ASP A 365 9.63 19.29 -25.42
N HIS A 366 10.51 18.48 -24.83
CA HIS A 366 10.63 18.34 -23.38
C HIS A 366 10.90 19.68 -22.66
N LEU A 367 11.81 20.51 -23.18
CA LEU A 367 12.09 21.83 -22.60
C LEU A 367 10.89 22.79 -22.73
N MET A 368 10.11 22.70 -23.80
CA MET A 368 8.90 23.50 -23.98
C MET A 368 7.78 23.06 -23.04
N ASP A 369 7.56 21.75 -22.91
CA ASP A 369 6.52 21.17 -22.05
C ASP A 369 6.77 21.47 -20.57
N THR A 370 8.04 21.51 -20.16
CA THR A 370 8.45 21.89 -18.80
C THR A 370 8.54 23.40 -18.56
N GLY A 371 8.24 24.23 -19.57
CA GLY A 371 8.33 25.69 -19.50
C GLY A 371 9.76 26.23 -19.39
N GLN A 372 10.76 25.39 -19.65
CA GLN A 372 12.18 25.74 -19.61
C GLN A 372 12.69 26.35 -20.93
N ALA A 373 11.91 26.26 -22.01
CA ALA A 373 12.17 26.92 -23.27
C ALA A 373 10.87 27.38 -23.95
N SER A 374 11.00 28.26 -24.94
CA SER A 374 9.91 28.73 -25.79
C SER A 374 10.41 29.00 -27.21
N VAL A 375 9.54 28.91 -28.22
CA VAL A 375 9.92 29.24 -29.61
C VAL A 375 9.60 30.70 -29.90
N VAL A 376 10.64 31.48 -30.23
CA VAL A 376 10.53 32.88 -30.64
C VAL A 376 11.24 33.05 -31.98
N ASP A 377 10.54 33.57 -32.99
CA ASP A 377 11.10 33.81 -34.33
C ASP A 377 11.83 32.59 -34.94
N ARG A 378 11.27 31.38 -34.74
CA ARG A 378 11.82 30.08 -35.19
C ARG A 378 13.13 29.65 -34.51
N ALA A 379 13.50 30.29 -33.40
CA ALA A 379 14.55 29.85 -32.51
C ALA A 379 13.95 29.28 -31.22
N LEU A 380 14.53 28.19 -30.71
CA LEU A 380 14.28 27.71 -29.37
C LEU A 380 15.05 28.59 -28.39
N VAL A 381 14.35 29.30 -27.51
CA VAL A 381 14.87 30.25 -26.54
C VAL A 381 14.71 29.69 -25.14
N LEU A 382 15.80 29.53 -24.40
CA LEU A 382 15.77 29.06 -23.02
C LEU A 382 15.12 30.10 -22.09
N SER A 383 14.50 29.62 -21.00
CA SER A 383 14.03 30.49 -19.93
C SER A 383 15.21 31.27 -19.31
N PRO A 384 14.96 32.44 -18.68
CA PRO A 384 16.02 33.23 -18.06
C PRO A 384 16.84 32.45 -17.02
N GLU A 385 16.18 31.56 -16.27
CA GLU A 385 16.79 30.71 -15.24
C GLU A 385 17.75 29.69 -15.86
N LEU A 386 17.29 28.97 -16.88
CA LEU A 386 18.12 27.99 -17.57
C LEU A 386 19.22 28.67 -18.41
N CYS A 387 19.00 29.88 -18.91
CA CYS A 387 19.99 30.66 -19.64
C CYS A 387 21.11 31.20 -18.73
N ALA A 388 20.76 31.67 -17.53
CA ALA A 388 21.70 32.30 -16.61
C ALA A 388 22.58 31.32 -15.81
N ALA A 389 22.19 30.03 -15.75
CA ALA A 389 22.99 29.02 -15.07
C ALA A 389 24.38 28.89 -15.72
N ALA A 390 25.42 29.14 -14.93
CA ALA A 390 26.80 29.09 -15.40
C ALA A 390 27.10 27.72 -16.03
N PRO A 391 27.84 27.66 -17.16
CA PRO A 391 28.31 26.39 -17.67
C PRO A 391 29.13 25.71 -16.58
N VAL A 392 28.70 24.52 -16.16
CA VAL A 392 29.41 23.73 -15.16
C VAL A 392 30.74 23.34 -15.79
N SER A 393 31.77 24.14 -15.57
CA SER A 393 33.11 23.85 -16.09
C SER A 393 33.65 22.66 -15.31
N PRO A 394 34.01 21.54 -15.96
CA PRO A 394 34.52 20.34 -15.28
C PRO A 394 35.90 20.54 -14.63
N SER A 395 36.42 21.77 -14.59
CA SER A 395 37.76 22.11 -14.09
C SER A 395 37.77 23.01 -12.85
N GLN A 396 36.62 23.27 -12.20
CA GLN A 396 36.55 24.17 -11.02
C GLN A 396 36.00 23.51 -9.74
N THR A 397 35.75 22.20 -9.71
CA THR A 397 35.19 21.52 -8.52
C THR A 397 36.19 21.20 -7.41
N ALA A 398 37.46 21.60 -7.55
CA ALA A 398 38.43 21.55 -6.46
C ALA A 398 39.05 22.94 -6.32
N GLU A 399 39.05 23.47 -5.10
CA GLU A 399 39.71 24.73 -4.73
C GLU A 399 38.85 25.98 -4.96
N THR A 400 37.88 26.23 -4.06
CA THR A 400 37.81 27.43 -3.19
C THR A 400 36.42 27.49 -2.53
N ALA A 401 36.29 26.95 -1.32
CA ALA A 401 35.17 27.24 -0.42
C ALA A 401 35.74 27.84 0.87
N ALA A 402 36.04 29.14 0.84
CA ALA A 402 36.27 29.95 2.03
C ALA A 402 35.81 31.39 1.77
N ASP A 403 34.86 31.83 2.59
CA ASP A 403 34.42 33.21 2.85
C ASP A 403 33.76 34.04 1.72
N ALA A 404 32.42 34.00 1.67
CA ALA A 404 31.59 35.20 1.57
C ALA A 404 30.12 34.92 2.00
N PRO A 405 29.48 35.76 2.84
CA PRO A 405 28.10 35.58 3.22
C PRO A 405 27.17 36.16 2.16
N VAL A 406 26.50 35.30 1.40
CA VAL A 406 25.36 35.68 0.56
C VAL A 406 24.13 35.77 1.46
N GLN A 407 23.62 36.99 1.66
CA GLN A 407 22.30 37.20 2.25
C GLN A 407 21.24 36.83 1.20
N ALA A 408 20.86 35.56 1.15
CA ALA A 408 19.63 35.14 0.50
C ALA A 408 18.46 35.65 1.34
N GLN A 409 17.62 36.52 0.77
CA GLN A 409 16.31 36.80 1.34
C GLN A 409 15.50 35.49 1.29
N VAL A 410 15.40 34.84 2.44
CA VAL A 410 14.47 33.73 2.67
C VAL A 410 13.07 34.31 2.49
N VAL A 411 12.47 34.06 1.33
CA VAL A 411 11.02 34.19 1.15
C VAL A 411 10.41 33.20 2.13
N ALA A 412 9.65 33.72 3.09
CA ALA A 412 9.02 32.89 4.12
C ALA A 412 8.15 31.81 3.44
N PRO A 413 8.21 30.54 3.89
CA PRO A 413 7.41 29.47 3.29
C PRO A 413 5.93 29.84 3.36
N SER A 414 5.25 29.76 2.21
CA SER A 414 3.81 29.96 2.07
C SER A 414 3.09 29.08 3.09
N ARG A 415 2.39 29.68 4.06
CA ARG A 415 1.70 28.98 5.15
C ARG A 415 0.32 28.48 4.72
N VAL A 416 0.24 27.82 3.58
CA VAL A 416 -1.03 27.25 3.12
C VAL A 416 -1.23 25.96 3.89
N THR A 417 -2.29 25.91 4.69
CA THR A 417 -2.68 24.70 5.44
C THR A 417 -3.82 24.01 4.72
N LEU A 418 -3.96 22.70 4.92
CA LEU A 418 -5.10 21.93 4.42
C LEU A 418 -6.43 22.55 4.86
N GLU A 419 -6.48 23.12 6.08
CA GLU A 419 -7.66 23.83 6.60
C GLU A 419 -8.00 25.09 5.79
N SER A 420 -7.01 25.92 5.46
CA SER A 420 -7.23 27.11 4.60
C SER A 420 -7.66 26.74 3.18
N PHE A 421 -7.14 25.63 2.66
CA PHE A 421 -7.51 25.10 1.36
C PHE A 421 -8.96 24.57 1.36
N VAL A 422 -9.34 23.75 2.34
CA VAL A 422 -10.72 23.26 2.52
C VAL A 422 -11.70 24.42 2.67
N ALA A 423 -11.33 25.46 3.44
CA ALA A 423 -12.16 26.66 3.59
C ALA A 423 -12.39 27.38 2.25
N ALA A 424 -11.39 27.41 1.36
CA ALA A 424 -11.51 27.96 0.01
C ALA A 424 -12.40 27.11 -0.90
N VAL A 425 -12.26 25.78 -0.88
CA VAL A 425 -13.16 24.88 -1.63
C VAL A 425 -14.61 25.04 -1.15
N HIS A 426 -14.80 25.16 0.17
CA HIS A 426 -16.12 25.36 0.76
C HIS A 426 -16.72 26.73 0.38
N SER A 427 -15.93 27.82 0.37
CA SER A 427 -16.41 29.15 -0.04
C SER A 427 -16.83 29.21 -1.52
N GLY A 428 -16.23 28.36 -2.37
CA GLY A 428 -16.64 28.10 -3.75
C GLY A 428 -17.91 27.27 -3.92
N GLY A 429 -18.64 26.98 -2.84
CA GLY A 429 -19.83 26.13 -2.88
C GLY A 429 -19.52 24.64 -2.88
N CYS A 430 -18.48 24.24 -2.13
CA CYS A 430 -17.96 22.88 -2.04
C CYS A 430 -17.42 22.30 -3.35
N ARG A 431 -17.10 23.19 -4.29
CA ARG A 431 -16.44 22.89 -5.54
C ARG A 431 -15.33 23.92 -5.74
N MET A 432 -14.15 23.45 -6.10
CA MET A 432 -13.04 24.31 -6.49
C MET A 432 -12.71 24.06 -7.95
N THR A 433 -13.01 25.08 -8.75
CA THR A 433 -12.70 25.12 -10.18
C THR A 433 -11.27 25.57 -10.42
N ALA A 434 -10.76 25.38 -11.64
CA ALA A 434 -9.46 25.91 -12.05
C ALA A 434 -9.33 27.44 -11.83
N GLU A 435 -10.39 28.20 -12.06
CA GLU A 435 -10.42 29.67 -11.82
C GLU A 435 -10.32 30.01 -10.32
N THR A 436 -10.99 29.22 -9.47
CA THR A 436 -10.94 29.38 -8.01
C THR A 436 -9.57 28.99 -7.46
N ALA A 437 -8.99 27.90 -7.99
CA ALA A 437 -7.64 27.47 -7.63
C ALA A 437 -6.59 28.51 -8.04
N ALA A 438 -6.67 29.08 -9.24
CA ALA A 438 -5.79 30.16 -9.68
C ALA A 438 -5.89 31.40 -8.76
N SER A 439 -7.12 31.82 -8.44
CA SER A 439 -7.35 32.94 -7.50
C SER A 439 -6.75 32.67 -6.12
N PHE A 440 -6.90 31.43 -5.62
CA PHE A 440 -6.30 31.01 -4.35
C PHE A 440 -4.77 31.03 -4.40
N THR A 441 -4.14 30.55 -5.48
CA THR A 441 -2.67 30.62 -5.62
C THR A 441 -2.15 32.06 -5.63
N GLU A 442 -2.84 32.98 -6.30
CA GLU A 442 -2.48 34.40 -6.32
C GLU A 442 -2.60 35.04 -4.92
N GLU A 443 -3.64 34.69 -4.16
CA GLU A 443 -3.87 35.25 -2.82
C GLU A 443 -2.90 34.69 -1.78
N THR A 444 -2.62 33.38 -1.81
CA THR A 444 -1.86 32.71 -0.75
C THR A 444 -0.38 32.49 -1.10
N GLY A 445 0.00 32.69 -2.35
CA GLY A 445 1.32 32.30 -2.86
C GLY A 445 1.56 30.78 -2.82
N ALA A 446 0.49 29.98 -2.86
CA ALA A 446 0.58 28.53 -3.02
C ALA A 446 1.05 28.20 -4.43
N THR A 447 1.88 27.17 -4.58
CA THR A 447 2.17 26.63 -5.92
C THR A 447 1.03 25.72 -6.38
N LEU A 448 0.89 25.54 -7.70
CA LEU A 448 -0.12 24.64 -8.26
C LEU A 448 0.09 23.19 -7.78
N LEU A 449 1.35 22.78 -7.63
CA LEU A 449 1.74 21.47 -7.09
C LEU A 449 1.25 21.28 -5.64
N GLN A 450 1.41 22.30 -4.78
CA GLN A 450 0.90 22.24 -3.41
C GLN A 450 -0.63 22.09 -3.37
N LEU A 451 -1.36 22.75 -4.28
CA LEU A 451 -2.82 22.57 -4.38
C LEU A 451 -3.18 21.16 -4.84
N GLN A 452 -2.42 20.58 -5.78
CA GLN A 452 -2.62 19.21 -6.25
C GLN A 452 -2.38 18.19 -5.13
N GLU A 453 -1.32 18.34 -4.33
CA GLU A 453 -1.03 17.46 -3.19
C GLU A 453 -2.15 17.50 -2.14
N MET A 454 -2.65 18.70 -1.82
CA MET A 454 -3.77 18.86 -0.88
C MET A 454 -5.08 18.28 -1.46
N ALA A 455 -5.36 18.48 -2.75
CA ALA A 455 -6.50 17.90 -3.44
C ALA A 455 -6.45 16.36 -3.40
N GLN A 456 -5.30 15.78 -3.74
CA GLN A 456 -5.08 14.33 -3.72
C GLN A 456 -5.24 13.75 -2.31
N THR A 457 -4.74 14.48 -1.29
CA THR A 457 -4.93 14.10 0.11
C THR A 457 -6.42 13.99 0.46
N LEU A 458 -7.25 14.96 0.06
CA LEU A 458 -8.70 14.92 0.31
C LEU A 458 -9.40 13.77 -0.44
N ILE A 459 -8.97 13.46 -1.66
CA ILE A 459 -9.51 12.34 -2.46
C ILE A 459 -9.16 11.00 -1.81
N ASN A 460 -7.90 10.81 -1.40
CA ASN A 460 -7.45 9.57 -0.75
C ASN A 460 -8.16 9.31 0.57
N LEU A 461 -8.56 10.36 1.29
CA LEU A 461 -9.34 10.27 2.53
C LEU A 461 -10.85 10.06 2.27
N GLY A 462 -11.30 10.02 1.02
CA GLY A 462 -12.73 9.94 0.66
C GLY A 462 -13.53 11.20 1.03
N LEU A 463 -12.86 12.32 1.26
CA LEU A 463 -13.46 13.61 1.63
C LEU A 463 -13.79 14.46 0.41
N ALA A 464 -13.20 14.15 -0.74
CA ALA A 464 -13.45 14.81 -2.01
C ALA A 464 -13.42 13.81 -3.18
N VAL A 465 -13.95 14.21 -4.32
CA VAL A 465 -13.87 13.51 -5.60
C VAL A 465 -13.44 14.50 -6.67
N GLY A 466 -12.58 14.08 -7.59
CA GLY A 466 -12.28 14.84 -8.81
C GLY A 466 -13.38 14.64 -9.85
N GLU A 467 -13.97 15.74 -10.35
CA GLU A 467 -15.01 15.72 -11.38
C GLU A 467 -14.57 16.60 -12.57
N GLY A 468 -13.88 16.01 -13.53
CA GLY A 468 -13.22 16.76 -14.60
C GLY A 468 -12.04 17.56 -14.05
N ASP A 469 -12.02 18.87 -14.31
CA ASP A 469 -10.98 19.79 -13.80
C ASP A 469 -11.32 20.38 -12.42
N ASP A 470 -12.43 19.94 -11.82
CA ASP A 470 -12.93 20.47 -10.55
C ASP A 470 -12.71 19.47 -9.40
N LEU A 471 -12.37 20.01 -8.22
CA LEU A 471 -12.37 19.26 -6.96
C LEU A 471 -13.70 19.48 -6.24
N VAL A 472 -14.45 18.42 -5.92
CA VAL A 472 -15.75 18.49 -5.25
C VAL A 472 -15.67 17.79 -3.89
N LEU A 473 -15.99 18.49 -2.80
CA LEU A 473 -16.07 17.87 -1.46
C LEU A 473 -17.29 16.94 -1.39
N SER A 474 -17.18 15.84 -0.64
CA SER A 474 -18.32 14.96 -0.40
C SER A 474 -19.44 15.71 0.33
N GLU A 475 -20.69 15.31 0.08
CA GLU A 475 -21.88 15.98 0.64
C GLU A 475 -21.82 16.06 2.17
N MET A 476 -21.41 14.97 2.81
CA MET A 476 -21.21 14.89 4.26
C MET A 476 -20.17 15.90 4.77
N TYR A 477 -19.04 16.03 4.08
CA TYR A 477 -17.95 16.91 4.49
C TYR A 477 -18.30 18.39 4.23
N CYS A 478 -18.90 18.67 3.07
CA CYS A 478 -19.44 19.97 2.71
C CYS A 478 -20.44 20.49 3.76
N GLU A 479 -21.37 19.66 4.24
CA GLU A 479 -22.35 20.08 5.24
C GLU A 479 -21.74 20.37 6.62
N SER A 480 -20.68 19.65 7.00
CA SER A 480 -20.00 19.83 8.29
C SER A 480 -19.26 21.17 8.45
N TYR A 481 -18.98 21.87 7.34
CA TYR A 481 -18.31 23.18 7.33
C TYR A 481 -19.28 24.37 7.21
N ARG A 482 -20.60 24.15 7.25
CA ARG A 482 -21.58 25.24 7.37
C ARG A 482 -21.53 25.82 8.80
N PRO A 483 -21.25 27.12 8.96
CA PRO A 483 -21.20 27.77 10.28
C PRO A 483 -22.55 27.86 10.97
#